data_AF-A0A7X5IX76-F1
#
_entry.id   AF-A0A7X5IX76-F1
#
_cell.length_a   1.000
_cell.length_b   1.000
_cell.length_c   1.000
_cell.angle_alpha   90.00
_cell.angle_beta   90.00
_cell.angle_gamma   90.00
#
_symmetry.space_group_name_H-M   'P 1'
#
loop_
_entity.id
_entity.type
_entity.pdbx_description
1 polymer ?
#
loop_
_entity_poly.entity_id
_entity_poly.type
_entity_poly.pdbx_seq_one_letter_code
_entity_poly.pdbx_strand_id
1 'polypeptide(L)'
;RSIVEKVTSSYSVERCRTAIKFRFCGQVLCNWLTDNFGKYAGGKYIMPWVYTLPEEYRQAILDGLFDSDGYRPKENEWRVTTISKKLAEGLRILGEVQGYSTTVFRTVPCEYRMIEGRKVTQKPCYMVAFSRNASRPHLTDAAHAWYRVRSAEPTGEIKTVYNLTVEDDNSYVADGIVVHNCQNLSIAGKRAGLDGKQSSLFFGRGAAADHHGDPCAE
;
A
#
# COMPACT_ATOMS: atom_id res chain seq x y z
N ARG A 1 7.36 -8.08 -34.80
CA ARG A 1 7.20 -6.66 -34.44
C ARG A 1 7.61 -6.49 -32.99
N SER A 2 8.53 -5.57 -32.70
CA SER A 2 8.87 -5.26 -31.30
C SER A 2 7.64 -4.73 -30.56
N ILE A 3 7.56 -4.87 -29.23
CA ILE A 3 6.42 -4.35 -28.46
C ILE A 3 6.28 -2.83 -28.63
N VAL A 4 7.40 -2.14 -28.84
CA VAL A 4 7.49 -0.70 -29.12
C VAL A 4 6.71 -0.34 -30.41
N GLU A 5 6.84 -1.15 -31.45
CA GLU A 5 6.10 -0.97 -32.73
C GLU A 5 4.60 -1.22 -32.61
N LYS A 6 4.14 -1.94 -31.56
CA LYS A 6 2.71 -2.09 -31.26
C LYS A 6 2.14 -0.87 -30.55
N VAL A 7 2.98 -0.11 -29.83
CA VAL A 7 2.58 1.09 -29.07
C VAL A 7 2.51 2.31 -29.97
N THR A 8 3.49 2.49 -30.86
CA THR A 8 3.50 3.59 -31.84
C THR A 8 4.40 3.30 -33.02
N SER A 9 4.07 3.87 -34.18
CA SER A 9 4.93 3.89 -35.36
C SER A 9 6.05 4.94 -35.27
N SER A 10 6.05 5.82 -34.26
CA SER A 10 6.99 6.93 -34.14
C SER A 10 7.60 7.00 -32.74
N TYR A 11 8.85 6.58 -32.63
CA TYR A 11 9.66 6.67 -31.41
C TYR A 11 11.13 7.00 -31.77
N SER A 12 11.88 7.55 -30.83
CA SER A 12 13.33 7.71 -30.97
C SER A 12 14.07 6.91 -29.89
N VAL A 13 15.28 6.47 -30.23
CA VAL A 13 16.13 5.68 -29.34
C VAL A 13 17.42 6.43 -29.09
N GLU A 14 17.75 6.66 -27.83
CA GLU A 14 19.02 7.25 -27.41
C GLU A 14 19.79 6.23 -26.57
N ARG A 15 21.00 5.90 -26.99
CA ARG A 15 21.90 5.02 -26.23
C ARG A 15 22.81 5.88 -25.35
N CYS A 16 22.66 5.74 -24.04
CA CYS A 16 23.52 6.35 -23.04
C CYS A 16 24.53 5.32 -22.52
N ARG A 17 25.56 5.79 -21.81
CA ARG A 17 26.58 4.93 -21.18
C ARG A 17 25.99 3.80 -20.32
N THR A 18 24.91 4.07 -19.58
CA THR A 18 24.33 3.14 -18.60
C THR A 18 22.87 2.77 -18.88
N ALA A 19 22.28 3.25 -19.97
CA ALA A 19 20.87 3.04 -20.26
C ALA A 19 20.55 3.21 -21.75
N ILE A 20 19.50 2.55 -22.21
CA ILE A 20 18.87 2.83 -23.50
C ILE A 20 17.55 3.54 -23.23
N LYS A 21 17.36 4.74 -23.78
CA LYS A 21 16.14 5.52 -23.62
C LYS A 21 15.29 5.39 -24.88
N PHE A 22 14.07 4.93 -24.70
CA PHE A 22 13.02 5.05 -25.71
C PHE A 22 12.20 6.31 -25.42
N ARG A 23 12.06 7.18 -26.42
CA ARG A 23 11.23 8.38 -26.32
C ARG A 23 10.02 8.24 -27.22
N PHE A 24 8.86 8.47 -26.63
CA PHE A 24 7.56 8.49 -27.31
C PHE A 24 7.06 9.93 -27.32
N CYS A 25 6.73 10.47 -28.50
CA CYS A 25 6.31 11.87 -28.67
C CYS A 25 4.81 12.03 -28.98
N GLY A 26 4.03 10.94 -28.92
CA GLY A 26 2.60 10.98 -29.19
C GLY A 26 1.83 11.66 -28.05
N GLN A 27 1.24 12.83 -28.33
CA GLN A 27 0.51 13.62 -27.33
C GLN A 27 -0.63 12.83 -26.68
N VAL A 28 -1.36 12.03 -27.48
CA VAL A 28 -2.48 11.20 -27.00
C VAL A 28 -2.00 10.19 -25.96
N LEU A 29 -0.92 9.46 -26.24
CA LEU A 29 -0.36 8.48 -25.31
C LEU A 29 0.19 9.15 -24.04
N CYS A 30 0.91 10.27 -24.19
CA CYS A 30 1.45 11.01 -23.06
C CYS A 30 0.36 11.54 -22.12
N ASN A 31 -0.73 12.07 -22.69
CA ASN A 31 -1.88 12.54 -21.91
C ASN A 31 -2.55 11.37 -21.21
N TRP A 32 -2.86 10.29 -21.95
CA TRP A 32 -3.51 9.12 -21.38
C TRP A 32 -2.71 8.52 -20.21
N LEU A 33 -1.39 8.39 -20.33
CA LEU A 33 -0.53 7.91 -19.24
C LEU A 33 -0.49 8.88 -18.07
N THR A 34 -0.44 10.19 -18.33
CA THR A 34 -0.43 11.21 -17.27
C THR A 34 -1.74 11.22 -16.49
N ASP A 35 -2.86 11.12 -17.20
CA ASP A 35 -4.19 11.15 -16.60
C ASP A 35 -4.46 9.88 -15.78
N ASN A 36 -3.97 8.72 -16.23
CA ASN A 36 -4.21 7.44 -15.56
C ASN A 36 -3.15 7.05 -14.52
N PHE A 37 -1.92 7.54 -14.61
CA PHE A 37 -0.83 7.08 -13.73
C PHE A 37 -0.03 8.21 -13.11
N GLY A 38 -0.38 9.48 -13.41
CA GLY A 38 0.25 10.65 -12.85
C GLY A 38 1.56 11.05 -13.54
N LYS A 39 2.07 12.22 -13.14
CA LYS A 39 3.31 12.81 -13.67
C LYS A 39 4.37 12.94 -12.58
N TYR A 40 5.64 12.84 -12.99
CA TYR A 40 6.82 12.89 -12.12
C TYR A 40 6.89 11.73 -11.12
N ALA A 41 8.09 11.41 -10.63
CA ALA A 41 8.29 10.23 -9.78
C ALA A 41 7.43 10.23 -8.49
N GLY A 42 7.21 11.40 -7.88
CA GLY A 42 6.39 11.53 -6.66
C GLY A 42 4.88 11.64 -6.91
N GLY A 43 4.45 11.91 -8.14
CA GLY A 43 3.05 12.07 -8.50
C GLY A 43 2.42 10.81 -9.10
N LYS A 44 3.20 9.73 -9.27
CA LYS A 44 2.70 8.48 -9.84
C LYS A 44 1.71 7.76 -8.93
N TYR A 45 0.75 7.03 -9.48
CA TYR A 45 -0.20 6.22 -8.73
C TYR A 45 -0.82 5.11 -9.60
N ILE A 46 -1.51 4.15 -8.98
CA ILE A 46 -2.31 3.14 -9.68
C ILE A 46 -3.79 3.57 -9.65
N MET A 47 -4.43 3.63 -10.81
CA MET A 47 -5.86 3.95 -10.90
C MET A 47 -6.75 2.79 -10.45
N PRO A 48 -7.93 3.06 -9.85
CA PRO A 48 -8.82 2.01 -9.34
C PRO A 48 -9.24 0.95 -10.37
N TRP A 49 -9.46 1.34 -11.63
CA TRP A 49 -9.88 0.41 -12.69
C TRP A 49 -8.81 -0.65 -13.01
N VAL A 50 -7.55 -0.42 -12.62
CA VAL A 50 -6.47 -1.40 -12.79
C VAL A 50 -6.73 -2.64 -11.94
N TYR A 51 -7.28 -2.47 -10.73
CA TYR A 51 -7.57 -3.59 -9.83
C TYR A 51 -8.69 -4.49 -10.35
N THR A 52 -9.54 -3.97 -11.25
CA THR A 52 -10.67 -4.70 -11.84
C THR A 52 -10.35 -5.31 -13.20
N LEU A 53 -9.13 -5.14 -13.71
CA LEU A 53 -8.72 -5.80 -14.94
C LEU A 53 -8.70 -7.32 -14.78
N PRO A 54 -8.87 -8.08 -15.88
CA PRO A 54 -8.53 -9.50 -15.94
C PRO A 54 -7.15 -9.78 -15.33
N GLU A 55 -7.02 -10.92 -14.66
CA GLU A 55 -5.81 -11.31 -13.93
C GLU A 55 -4.54 -11.23 -14.80
N GLU A 56 -4.64 -11.65 -16.07
CA GLU A 56 -3.55 -11.60 -17.05
C GLU A 56 -2.98 -10.18 -17.25
N TYR A 57 -3.84 -9.15 -17.28
CA TYR A 57 -3.40 -7.77 -17.46
C TYR A 57 -2.86 -7.16 -16.17
N ARG A 58 -3.44 -7.53 -15.02
CA ARG A 58 -2.88 -7.15 -13.71
C ARG A 58 -1.49 -7.73 -13.53
N GLN A 59 -1.29 -8.99 -13.92
CA GLN A 59 0.02 -9.65 -13.89
C GLN A 59 1.00 -8.98 -14.85
N ALA A 60 0.58 -8.68 -16.08
CA ALA A 60 1.45 -8.00 -17.06
C ALA A 60 1.95 -6.62 -16.57
N ILE A 61 1.12 -5.89 -15.82
CA ILE A 61 1.53 -4.61 -15.20
C ILE A 61 2.63 -4.84 -14.14
N LEU A 62 2.46 -5.84 -13.27
CA LEU A 62 3.47 -6.19 -12.27
C LEU A 62 4.76 -6.68 -12.92
N ASP A 63 4.67 -7.54 -13.93
CA ASP A 63 5.83 -8.08 -14.64
C ASP A 63 6.63 -6.98 -15.33
N GLY A 64 5.95 -6.04 -15.99
CA GLY A 64 6.61 -4.87 -16.59
C GLY A 64 7.28 -3.97 -15.56
N LEU A 65 6.69 -3.82 -14.37
CA LEU A 65 7.31 -3.09 -13.26
C LEU A 65 8.53 -3.82 -12.69
N PHE A 66 8.46 -5.13 -12.55
CA PHE A 66 9.56 -5.96 -12.06
C PHE A 66 10.73 -5.98 -13.03
N ASP A 67 10.46 -6.02 -14.34
CA ASP A 67 11.47 -5.94 -15.38
C ASP A 67 12.17 -4.55 -15.42
N SER A 68 11.44 -3.48 -15.10
CA SER A 68 12.00 -2.12 -15.12
C SER A 68 12.72 -1.72 -13.83
N ASP A 69 12.00 -1.72 -12.71
CA ASP A 69 12.44 -1.16 -11.41
C ASP A 69 12.51 -2.24 -10.31
N GLY A 70 12.30 -3.51 -10.68
CA GLY A 70 12.31 -4.64 -9.76
C GLY A 70 13.72 -5.08 -9.41
N TYR A 71 13.93 -5.33 -8.11
CA TYR A 71 15.10 -5.98 -7.57
C TYR A 71 14.69 -7.29 -6.90
N ARG A 72 15.35 -8.40 -7.23
CA ARG A 72 15.03 -9.74 -6.74
C ARG A 72 16.11 -10.22 -5.74
N PRO A 73 15.99 -9.92 -4.44
CA PRO A 73 16.98 -10.34 -3.43
C PRO A 73 16.96 -11.86 -3.15
N LYS A 74 15.84 -12.53 -3.42
CA LYS A 74 15.64 -13.97 -3.23
C LYS A 74 14.77 -14.49 -4.36
N GLU A 75 14.80 -15.80 -4.59
CA GLU A 75 14.01 -16.42 -5.65
C GLU A 75 12.52 -16.05 -5.60
N ASN A 76 11.87 -16.08 -4.43
CA ASN A 76 10.43 -15.79 -4.33
C ASN A 76 10.10 -14.40 -3.77
N GLU A 77 11.01 -13.43 -3.96
CA GLU A 77 10.84 -12.07 -3.44
C GLU A 77 11.24 -11.03 -4.48
N TRP A 78 10.32 -10.14 -4.81
CA TRP A 78 10.57 -8.93 -5.60
C TRP A 78 10.51 -7.70 -4.72
N ARG A 79 11.28 -6.67 -5.06
CA ARG A 79 11.27 -5.37 -4.39
C ARG A 79 11.25 -4.25 -5.41
N VAL A 80 10.37 -3.29 -5.23
CA VAL A 80 10.29 -2.07 -6.07
C VAL A 80 10.39 -0.86 -5.15
N THR A 81 11.18 0.13 -5.54
CA THR A 81 11.36 1.37 -4.76
C THR A 81 10.72 2.55 -5.49
N THR A 82 9.96 3.36 -4.77
CA THR A 82 9.33 4.59 -5.29
C THR A 82 9.36 5.71 -4.26
N ILE A 83 9.31 6.96 -4.72
CA ILE A 83 9.11 8.13 -3.83
C ILE A 83 7.64 8.56 -3.74
N SER A 84 6.75 7.95 -4.53
CA SER A 84 5.31 8.19 -4.44
C SER A 84 4.67 7.25 -3.42
N LYS A 85 4.12 7.83 -2.35
CA LYS A 85 3.34 7.10 -1.34
C LYS A 85 2.12 6.43 -1.98
N LYS A 86 1.39 7.15 -2.85
CA LYS A 86 0.21 6.65 -3.56
C LYS A 86 0.53 5.47 -4.46
N LEU A 87 1.69 5.50 -5.15
CA LEU A 87 2.13 4.37 -5.94
C LEU A 87 2.47 3.18 -5.05
N ALA A 88 3.19 3.38 -3.94
CA ALA A 88 3.54 2.30 -3.03
C ALA A 88 2.30 1.60 -2.46
N GLU A 89 1.27 2.36 -2.06
CA GLU A 89 -0.01 1.83 -1.58
C GLU A 89 -0.78 1.09 -2.68
N GLY A 90 -0.85 1.64 -3.89
CA GLY A 90 -1.52 0.98 -5.00
C GLY A 90 -0.82 -0.31 -5.44
N LEU A 91 0.51 -0.33 -5.41
CA LEU A 91 1.31 -1.53 -5.67
C LEU A 91 1.12 -2.60 -4.60
N ARG A 92 1.00 -2.20 -3.33
CA ARG A 92 0.65 -3.10 -2.24
C ARG A 92 -0.67 -3.82 -2.55
N ILE A 93 -1.73 -3.06 -2.84
CA ILE A 93 -3.06 -3.61 -3.16
C ILE A 93 -3.01 -4.50 -4.40
N LEU A 94 -2.36 -4.06 -5.48
CA LEU A 94 -2.25 -4.83 -6.71
C LEU A 94 -1.50 -6.16 -6.49
N GLY A 95 -0.46 -6.15 -5.65
CA GLY A 95 0.27 -7.36 -5.26
C GLY A 95 -0.61 -8.36 -4.49
N GLU A 96 -1.35 -7.89 -3.48
CA GLU A 96 -2.27 -8.75 -2.71
C GLU A 96 -3.33 -9.40 -3.60
N VAL A 97 -3.93 -8.62 -4.51
CA VAL A 97 -4.94 -9.13 -5.47
C VAL A 97 -4.37 -10.20 -6.41
N GLN A 98 -3.06 -10.15 -6.70
CA GLN A 98 -2.36 -11.14 -7.53
C GLN A 98 -1.71 -12.28 -6.70
N GLY A 99 -2.10 -12.41 -5.43
CA GLY A 99 -1.65 -13.49 -4.55
C GLY A 99 -0.24 -13.32 -3.99
N TYR A 100 0.33 -12.11 -4.02
CA TYR A 100 1.57 -11.80 -3.32
C TYR A 100 1.27 -11.32 -1.90
N SER A 101 2.04 -11.79 -0.93
CA SER A 101 2.15 -11.11 0.35
C SER A 101 3.05 -9.88 0.20
N THR A 102 2.54 -8.71 0.57
CA THR A 102 3.26 -7.45 0.37
C THR A 102 3.68 -6.80 1.69
N THR A 103 4.80 -6.10 1.67
CA THR A 103 5.27 -5.29 2.81
C THR A 103 5.85 -3.99 2.32
N VAL A 104 5.42 -2.87 2.91
CA VAL A 104 5.93 -1.54 2.58
C VAL A 104 6.90 -1.08 3.66
N PHE A 105 8.12 -0.77 3.26
CA PHE A 105 9.14 -0.15 4.11
C PHE A 105 9.28 1.31 3.74
N ARG A 106 9.27 2.20 4.73
CA ARG A 106 9.57 3.62 4.54
C ARG A 106 10.99 3.92 5.00
N THR A 107 11.76 4.59 4.17
CA THR A 107 13.11 5.07 4.50
C THR A 107 13.16 6.58 4.37
N VAL A 108 13.67 7.23 5.41
CA VAL A 108 13.96 8.67 5.42
C VAL A 108 15.48 8.83 5.30
N PRO A 109 16.01 9.17 4.12
CA PRO A 109 17.45 9.32 3.92
C PRO A 109 17.97 10.64 4.52
N CYS A 110 19.29 10.81 4.54
CA CYS A 110 19.91 12.12 4.71
C CYS A 110 19.45 13.09 3.61
N GLU A 111 19.46 14.40 3.89
CA GLU A 111 18.91 15.42 2.99
C GLU A 111 19.56 15.41 1.60
N TYR A 112 20.85 15.11 1.53
CA TYR A 112 21.59 15.02 0.27
C TYR A 112 22.62 13.89 0.27
N ARG A 113 23.04 13.49 -0.93
CA ARG A 113 24.14 12.55 -1.17
C ARG A 113 24.95 12.99 -2.38
N MET A 114 26.25 12.75 -2.34
CA MET A 114 27.13 12.94 -3.50
C MET A 114 27.05 11.70 -4.40
N ILE A 115 26.65 11.89 -5.66
CA ILE A 115 26.60 10.83 -6.69
C ILE A 115 27.41 11.31 -7.89
N GLU A 116 28.46 10.57 -8.24
CA GLU A 116 29.40 10.95 -9.32
C GLU A 116 29.86 12.42 -9.21
N GLY A 117 30.18 12.88 -7.98
CA GLY A 117 30.62 14.26 -7.72
C GLY A 117 29.53 15.33 -7.71
N ARG A 118 28.25 14.97 -7.94
CA ARG A 118 27.11 15.92 -7.91
C ARG A 118 26.36 15.82 -6.59
N LYS A 119 25.99 16.97 -6.00
CA LYS A 119 25.10 17.03 -4.83
C LYS A 119 23.67 16.75 -5.27
N VAL A 120 23.11 15.62 -4.84
CA VAL A 120 21.75 15.19 -5.15
C VAL A 120 20.90 15.26 -3.88
N THR A 121 19.79 15.99 -3.93
CA THR A 121 18.81 16.02 -2.83
C THR A 121 18.00 14.73 -2.81
N GLN A 122 17.70 14.23 -1.61
CA GLN A 122 16.97 13.00 -1.43
C GLN A 122 15.60 13.27 -0.81
N LYS A 123 14.61 12.46 -1.20
CA LYS A 123 13.27 12.45 -0.61
C LYS A 123 13.05 11.13 0.12
N PRO A 124 12.16 11.09 1.11
CA PRO A 124 11.68 9.82 1.66
C PRO A 124 11.23 8.89 0.54
N CYS A 125 11.59 7.61 0.66
CA CYS A 125 11.22 6.60 -0.30
C CYS A 125 10.49 5.43 0.38
N TYR A 126 9.78 4.68 -0.44
CA TYR A 126 8.99 3.53 -0.08
C TYR A 126 9.47 2.34 -0.90
N MET A 127 9.80 1.25 -0.23
CA MET A 127 10.14 -0.02 -0.86
C MET A 127 8.98 -0.99 -0.63
N VAL A 128 8.37 -1.45 -1.71
CA VAL A 128 7.33 -2.48 -1.67
C VAL A 128 7.99 -3.82 -1.96
N ALA A 129 7.97 -4.72 -0.97
CA ALA A 129 8.39 -6.10 -1.13
C ALA A 129 7.17 -6.97 -1.47
N PHE A 130 7.31 -7.86 -2.43
CA PHE A 130 6.30 -8.82 -2.88
C PHE A 130 6.88 -10.21 -2.69
N SER A 131 6.19 -11.06 -1.93
CA SER A 131 6.66 -12.41 -1.65
C SER A 131 5.58 -13.45 -1.92
N ARG A 132 5.97 -14.52 -2.60
CA ARG A 132 5.20 -15.77 -2.68
C ARG A 132 5.86 -16.77 -1.74
N ASN A 133 5.67 -16.59 -0.44
CA ASN A 133 6.26 -17.46 0.58
C ASN A 133 5.22 -18.47 1.06
N ALA A 134 5.42 -19.75 0.73
CA ALA A 134 4.66 -20.87 1.28
C ALA A 134 4.95 -21.13 2.78
N SER A 135 6.00 -20.51 3.33
CA SER A 135 6.56 -20.80 4.66
C SER A 135 5.97 -19.97 5.81
N ARG A 136 5.20 -18.92 5.50
CA ARG A 136 4.41 -18.20 6.49
C ARG A 136 2.97 -18.36 6.06
N PRO A 137 2.16 -19.19 6.73
CA PRO A 137 0.74 -19.20 6.47
C PRO A 137 0.24 -17.83 6.91
N HIS A 138 0.11 -16.92 5.95
CA HIS A 138 -0.93 -15.92 6.06
C HIS A 138 -2.19 -16.76 6.23
N LEU A 139 -2.85 -16.63 7.38
CA LEU A 139 -4.22 -17.09 7.44
C LEU A 139 -4.88 -16.31 6.29
N THR A 140 -5.30 -17.06 5.30
CA THR A 140 -5.86 -16.55 4.05
C THR A 140 -7.07 -17.39 3.83
N ASP A 141 -8.19 -16.73 3.59
CA ASP A 141 -9.38 -17.37 3.05
C ASP A 141 -9.56 -16.88 1.60
N ALA A 142 -10.64 -17.28 0.95
CA ALA A 142 -10.90 -16.94 -0.45
C ALA A 142 -11.00 -15.42 -0.69
N ALA A 143 -11.28 -14.61 0.33
CA ALA A 143 -11.51 -13.17 0.20
C ALA A 143 -10.52 -12.30 1.00
N HIS A 144 -9.89 -12.83 2.04
CA HIS A 144 -9.09 -12.04 2.98
C HIS A 144 -7.69 -12.60 3.21
N ALA A 145 -6.76 -11.68 3.42
CA ALA A 145 -5.43 -11.96 3.93
C ALA A 145 -5.28 -11.35 5.34
N TRP A 146 -4.87 -12.19 6.29
CA TRP A 146 -4.75 -11.81 7.68
C TRP A 146 -3.30 -11.48 8.03
N TYR A 147 -3.09 -10.34 8.69
CA TYR A 147 -1.78 -9.83 9.07
C TYR A 147 -1.69 -9.59 10.57
N ARG A 148 -0.52 -9.89 11.15
CA ARG A 148 -0.26 -9.63 12.58
C ARG A 148 -0.04 -8.14 12.80
N VAL A 149 -0.85 -7.53 13.66
CA VAL A 149 -0.61 -6.20 14.21
C VAL A 149 0.66 -6.23 15.06
N ARG A 150 1.62 -5.33 14.77
CA ARG A 150 2.90 -5.27 15.49
C ARG A 150 2.87 -4.33 16.68
N SER A 151 2.17 -3.21 16.55
CA SER A 151 1.98 -2.21 17.58
C SER A 151 0.70 -1.42 17.30
N ALA A 152 0.18 -0.79 18.35
CA ALA A 152 -0.88 0.21 18.29
C ALA A 152 -0.52 1.26 19.35
N GLU A 153 -0.43 2.52 18.95
CA GLU A 153 0.03 3.61 19.80
C GLU A 153 -1.02 4.73 19.82
N PRO A 154 -1.40 5.25 21.00
CA PRO A 154 -2.26 6.42 21.10
C PRO A 154 -1.57 7.63 20.49
N THR A 155 -2.27 8.39 19.63
CA THR A 155 -1.70 9.60 19.02
C THR A 155 -1.68 10.78 19.98
N GLY A 156 -2.60 10.83 20.95
CA GLY A 156 -2.79 11.98 21.86
C GLY A 156 -3.33 13.25 21.17
N GLU A 157 -3.74 13.16 19.90
CA GLU A 157 -4.16 14.29 19.10
C GLU A 157 -5.68 14.33 18.94
N ILE A 158 -6.27 15.53 19.04
CA ILE A 158 -7.67 15.77 18.67
C ILE A 158 -7.70 16.14 17.18
N LYS A 159 -8.32 15.28 16.37
CA LYS A 159 -8.45 15.47 14.91
C LYS A 159 -9.87 15.17 14.46
N THR A 160 -10.31 15.85 13.40
CA THR A 160 -11.52 15.47 12.68
C THR A 160 -11.31 14.11 12.03
N VAL A 161 -12.22 13.17 12.28
CA VAL A 161 -12.23 11.84 11.68
C VAL A 161 -13.49 11.64 10.86
N TYR A 162 -13.40 10.77 9.86
CA TYR A 162 -14.51 10.45 8.96
C TYR A 162 -14.86 8.97 9.09
N ASN A 163 -16.11 8.65 8.80
CA ASN A 163 -16.64 7.29 8.86
C ASN A 163 -17.66 7.12 7.73
N LEU A 164 -17.79 5.91 7.19
CA LEU A 164 -18.70 5.60 6.09
C LEU A 164 -19.82 4.70 6.59
N THR A 165 -21.08 5.07 6.31
CA THR A 165 -22.20 4.15 6.46
C THR A 165 -22.32 3.35 5.17
N VAL A 166 -22.14 2.04 5.27
CA VAL A 166 -22.33 1.09 4.16
C VAL A 166 -23.49 0.18 4.50
N GLU A 167 -24.17 -0.33 3.47
CA GLU A 167 -25.27 -1.27 3.63
C GLU A 167 -24.76 -2.60 4.24
N ASP A 168 -25.67 -3.35 4.86
CA ASP A 168 -25.44 -4.67 5.45
C ASP A 168 -24.52 -4.74 6.68
N ASP A 169 -23.21 -4.90 6.48
CA ASP A 169 -22.27 -5.37 7.51
C ASP A 169 -21.44 -4.26 8.17
N ASN A 170 -21.65 -3.01 7.74
CA ASN A 170 -20.96 -1.83 8.24
C ASN A 170 -19.42 -1.91 8.12
N SER A 171 -18.91 -2.72 7.19
CA SER A 171 -17.48 -2.94 6.98
C SER A 171 -17.03 -2.40 5.62
N TYR A 172 -15.87 -1.76 5.56
CA TYR A 172 -15.33 -1.19 4.33
C TYR A 172 -13.81 -1.25 4.30
N VAL A 173 -13.22 -0.96 3.15
CA VAL A 173 -11.77 -0.97 2.97
C VAL A 173 -11.21 0.45 3.09
N ALA A 174 -10.29 0.67 4.03
CA ALA A 174 -9.52 1.91 4.19
C ALA A 174 -8.03 1.60 4.05
N ASP A 175 -7.33 2.33 3.18
CA ASP A 175 -5.92 2.09 2.83
C ASP A 175 -5.59 0.62 2.49
N GLY A 176 -6.57 -0.13 1.96
CA GLY A 176 -6.45 -1.57 1.66
C GLY A 176 -6.46 -2.47 2.90
N ILE A 177 -7.10 -2.04 3.99
CA ILE A 177 -7.35 -2.80 5.21
C ILE A 177 -8.86 -2.82 5.46
N VAL A 178 -9.42 -3.98 5.79
CA VAL A 178 -10.82 -4.10 6.18
C VAL A 178 -11.02 -3.47 7.56
N VAL A 179 -11.92 -2.49 7.64
CA VAL A 179 -12.28 -1.76 8.86
C VAL A 179 -13.79 -1.82 9.06
N HIS A 180 -14.22 -1.72 10.31
CA HIS A 180 -15.64 -1.65 10.67
C HIS A 180 -16.00 -0.24 11.13
N ASN A 181 -17.19 0.22 10.80
CA ASN A 181 -17.72 1.51 11.23
C ASN A 181 -17.92 1.57 12.76
N CYS A 182 -17.55 2.68 13.39
CA CYS A 182 -17.93 2.97 14.77
C CYS A 182 -19.32 3.63 14.85
N GLN A 183 -20.41 2.85 14.83
CA GLN A 183 -21.78 3.37 14.75
C GLN A 183 -22.17 4.27 15.93
N ASN A 184 -21.73 3.96 17.15
CA ASN A 184 -22.19 4.65 18.37
C ASN A 184 -21.61 6.06 18.55
N LEU A 185 -20.46 6.35 17.92
CA LEU A 185 -19.72 7.62 18.02
C LEU A 185 -19.95 8.54 16.81
N SER A 186 -20.63 8.05 15.77
CA SER A 186 -20.87 8.84 14.55
C SER A 186 -22.07 9.79 14.70
N ILE A 187 -21.95 10.99 14.14
CA ILE A 187 -23.02 12.01 14.11
C ILE A 187 -24.26 11.50 13.35
N ALA A 188 -24.04 10.61 12.38
CA ALA A 188 -25.04 9.95 11.54
C ALA A 188 -25.60 8.64 12.14
N GLY A 189 -25.07 8.17 13.28
CA GLY A 189 -25.51 6.96 13.97
C GLY A 189 -26.42 7.23 15.16
N LYS A 190 -26.62 6.22 16.03
CA LYS A 190 -27.56 6.26 17.16
C LYS A 190 -27.18 7.21 18.30
N ARG A 191 -26.01 7.86 18.23
CA ARG A 191 -25.48 8.79 19.26
C ARG A 191 -25.53 8.21 20.69
N ALA A 192 -25.34 6.90 20.82
CA ALA A 192 -25.37 6.20 22.11
C ALA A 192 -24.08 6.40 22.93
N GLY A 193 -23.12 7.20 22.44
CA GLY A 193 -21.86 7.42 23.13
C GLY A 193 -21.04 6.14 23.26
N LEU A 194 -20.35 5.96 24.40
CA LEU A 194 -19.58 4.75 24.70
C LEU A 194 -20.44 3.60 25.23
N ASP A 195 -21.73 3.82 25.52
CA ASP A 195 -22.62 2.87 26.21
C ASP A 195 -23.15 1.75 25.30
N GLY A 196 -22.88 1.81 24.00
CA GLY A 196 -23.29 0.75 23.07
C GLY A 196 -22.33 -0.44 23.04
N LYS A 197 -22.87 -1.66 22.92
CA LYS A 197 -22.11 -2.92 22.86
C LYS A 197 -21.02 -2.99 21.77
N GLN A 198 -21.10 -2.14 20.74
CA GLN A 198 -20.14 -2.09 19.63
C GLN A 198 -19.00 -1.08 19.83
N SER A 199 -19.10 -0.16 20.80
CA SER A 199 -18.03 0.80 21.14
C SER A 199 -17.08 0.28 22.23
N SER A 200 -17.47 -0.78 22.95
CA SER A 200 -16.70 -1.34 24.06
C SER A 200 -15.68 -2.42 23.68
N LEU A 201 -15.60 -2.80 22.38
CA LEU A 201 -14.65 -3.79 21.88
C LEU A 201 -13.17 -3.43 22.14
N PHE A 202 -12.85 -2.16 22.41
CA PHE A 202 -11.50 -1.69 22.69
C PHE A 202 -11.12 -1.56 24.18
N PHE A 203 -12.06 -1.72 25.13
CA PHE A 203 -11.80 -1.46 26.56
C PHE A 203 -11.92 -2.68 27.47
N GLY A 204 -12.27 -3.85 26.94
CA GLY A 204 -12.46 -5.08 27.73
C GLY A 204 -11.22 -5.97 27.89
N ARG A 205 -10.07 -5.43 28.32
CA ARG A 205 -8.95 -6.27 28.84
C ARG A 205 -8.00 -5.44 29.71
N GLY A 206 -8.47 -5.12 30.92
CA GLY A 206 -7.67 -4.42 31.94
C GLY A 206 -8.20 -4.62 33.37
N ALA A 207 -8.93 -5.71 33.63
CA ALA A 207 -9.44 -6.02 34.95
C ALA A 207 -9.54 -7.54 35.12
N ALA A 208 -8.39 -8.19 35.31
CA ALA A 208 -8.33 -9.52 35.89
C ALA A 208 -7.03 -9.65 36.68
N ALA A 209 -7.19 -9.98 37.96
CA ALA A 209 -6.19 -10.26 38.99
C ALA A 209 -5.58 -9.04 39.70
N ASP A 210 -6.29 -8.57 40.74
CA ASP A 210 -5.69 -8.19 42.03
C ASP A 210 -6.75 -8.39 43.13
N HIS A 211 -7.02 -9.66 43.45
CA HIS A 211 -7.73 -10.07 44.66
C HIS A 211 -7.01 -11.28 45.27
N HIS A 212 -5.94 -10.98 46.00
CA HIS A 212 -5.53 -11.71 47.19
C HIS A 212 -5.31 -10.60 48.24
N GLY A 213 -6.19 -10.35 49.20
CA GLY A 213 -6.69 -11.34 50.14
C GLY A 213 -5.60 -11.54 51.18
N ASP A 214 -5.48 -10.57 52.08
CA ASP A 214 -4.60 -10.56 53.24
C ASP A 214 -5.14 -11.53 54.32
N PRO A 215 -4.35 -12.50 54.81
CA PRO A 215 -4.68 -13.19 56.05
C PRO A 215 -3.53 -13.19 57.06
N CYS A 216 -3.90 -12.88 58.31
CA CYS A 216 -3.13 -12.99 59.57
C CYS A 216 -2.25 -11.75 59.88
N ALA A 217 -2.47 -10.92 60.91
CA ALA A 217 -3.01 -11.15 62.26
C ALA A 217 -2.32 -12.30 63.00
N GLU A 218 -1.07 -12.09 63.42
CA GLU A 218 -0.60 -11.94 64.81
C GLU A 218 0.79 -11.28 64.82
#